data_AF-A0A8H7UUH8-F1
#
_entry.id   AF-A0A8H7UUH8-F1
#
_cell.length_a   1.000
_cell.length_b   1.000
_cell.length_c   1.000
_cell.angle_alpha   90.00
_cell.angle_beta   90.00
_cell.angle_gamma   90.00
#
_symmetry.space_group_name_H-M   'P 1'
#
loop_
_entity.id
_entity.type
_entity.pdbx_description
1 polymer ?
#
loop_
_entity_poly.entity_id
_entity_poly.type
_entity_poly.pdbx_seq_one_letter_code
_entity_poly.pdbx_strand_id
1 'polypeptide(L)'
;MPFIPATRKRILLKPQEDQLQWNLTKGHSKRHCREKDGVEKYMAITLTTEDIANKFLQFLYNTKDANAKLDQFAKEITYLYKSIAFSSKQFNQILGEQAVNSARLLEYYYKLFIRLKILALSLSSILEHVQNLDETLYELINHDEVIAEAFEHAAYIPYMTNEILDAFFNADGKQLTSWTTLMKTNNARRLQFILAYYARSMAPEELKTVLIRLMSLHKIRPKDDDENLNKCFYRQLRHVKQFLFSTRHTQTKQYDSFLAKKPIFLLISQWFFEFNTKAELVLTNFVSNIASVGSSLENGSEVMDISILFYSYFTACKDLTASGLDVLRIFDIIEAINTAVKQSLERDESSELCVILTLAQIALEHMHTSIGYTYASWFETTFIKPSSSILDKRTSVVFIKILQQMTLYELPSILQIHGRALANCTIIHNAQLYISGVRKRLLELGLNHHLKSYPSSLGTPLQSDSITETLSASDEIGEIIEQFIKKESTVPASLLHSHVFRKQWFISTFLPKLLAWKGENIEARNSLIVALRKMNKIPDDMYKIFIQEQKRKAK
;
A
#
# COMPACT_ATOMS: atom_id res chain seq x y z
N MET A 1 -53.31 34.19 1.70
CA MET A 1 -52.95 33.29 2.82
C MET A 1 -51.71 33.85 3.50
N PRO A 2 -51.60 33.82 4.85
CA PRO A 2 -50.79 34.78 5.59
C PRO A 2 -49.29 34.57 5.36
N PHE A 3 -48.60 35.69 5.22
CA PHE A 3 -47.16 35.81 5.11
C PHE A 3 -46.43 34.97 6.17
N ILE A 4 -45.63 34.00 5.73
CA ILE A 4 -44.59 33.42 6.58
C ILE A 4 -43.49 34.49 6.68
N PRO A 5 -43.18 35.03 7.88
CA PRO A 5 -42.20 36.08 8.00
C PRO A 5 -40.81 35.52 7.67
N ALA A 6 -40.07 36.22 6.82
CA ALA A 6 -38.67 35.92 6.51
C ALA A 6 -37.87 35.72 7.80
N THR A 7 -37.28 34.54 7.97
CA THR A 7 -36.54 34.17 9.19
C THR A 7 -35.21 34.89 9.38
N ARG A 8 -34.89 35.95 8.61
CA ARG A 8 -33.76 36.85 8.93
C ARG A 8 -34.09 38.29 8.55
N LYS A 9 -34.44 39.12 9.54
CA LYS A 9 -34.75 40.56 9.38
C LYS A 9 -33.53 41.50 9.46
N ARG A 10 -32.29 41.01 9.47
CA ARG A 10 -31.11 41.90 9.54
C ARG A 10 -29.98 41.43 8.63
N ILE A 11 -29.54 42.35 7.77
CA ILE A 11 -28.21 42.35 7.16
C ILE A 11 -27.23 42.46 8.32
N LEU A 12 -26.37 41.45 8.51
CA LEU A 12 -25.33 41.49 9.53
C LEU A 12 -24.22 42.42 9.05
N LEU A 13 -23.98 43.49 9.81
CA LEU A 13 -22.99 44.50 9.48
C LEU A 13 -21.57 44.05 9.85
N LYS A 14 -21.44 43.03 10.71
CA LYS A 14 -20.15 42.50 11.17
C LYS A 14 -20.15 40.95 11.18
N PRO A 15 -19.04 40.29 10.77
CA PRO A 15 -18.93 38.83 10.76
C PRO A 15 -19.05 38.15 12.13
N GLN A 16 -18.89 38.89 13.23
CA GLN A 16 -18.93 38.37 14.60
C GLN A 16 -20.35 38.15 15.13
N GLU A 17 -21.37 38.66 14.43
CA GLU A 17 -22.78 38.56 14.84
C GLU A 17 -23.42 37.21 14.45
N ASP A 18 -22.77 36.41 13.61
CA ASP A 18 -23.17 35.03 13.30
C ASP A 18 -22.26 34.03 14.03
N GLN A 19 -22.49 33.89 15.34
CA GLN A 19 -21.79 32.94 16.21
C GLN A 19 -21.94 31.48 15.71
N LEU A 20 -23.05 31.18 15.02
CA LEU A 20 -23.31 29.88 14.42
C LEU A 20 -22.43 29.66 13.19
N GLN A 21 -22.31 30.66 12.31
CA GLN A 21 -21.46 30.62 11.12
C GLN A 21 -19.97 30.57 11.45
N TRP A 22 -19.51 31.26 12.52
CA TRP A 22 -18.12 31.16 12.99
C TRP A 22 -17.78 29.74 13.45
N ASN A 23 -18.68 29.12 14.21
CA ASN A 23 -18.48 27.77 14.73
C ASN A 23 -18.58 26.68 13.64
N LEU A 24 -19.46 26.86 12.65
CA LEU A 24 -19.64 25.90 11.54
C LEU A 24 -18.51 25.97 10.48
N THR A 25 -17.84 27.11 10.31
CA THR A 25 -16.86 27.31 9.23
C THR A 25 -15.40 27.36 9.67
N LYS A 26 -15.11 27.20 10.98
CA LYS A 26 -13.76 27.28 11.58
C LYS A 26 -12.89 28.42 11.02
N GLY A 27 -13.49 29.59 10.77
CA GLY A 27 -12.75 30.80 10.37
C GLY A 27 -12.27 30.87 8.90
N HIS A 28 -12.80 30.05 7.99
CA HIS A 28 -12.36 30.07 6.57
C HIS A 28 -12.90 31.23 5.71
N SER A 29 -13.83 32.05 6.21
CA SER A 29 -14.33 33.21 5.46
C SER A 29 -13.61 34.50 5.84
N LYS A 30 -12.38 34.69 5.33
CA LYS A 30 -11.67 35.99 5.44
C LYS A 30 -11.49 36.72 4.12
N ARG A 31 -12.01 36.20 3.01
CA ARG A 31 -11.85 36.85 1.70
C ARG A 31 -13.18 36.91 0.99
N HIS A 32 -13.62 38.14 0.72
CA HIS A 32 -14.69 38.58 -0.18
C HIS A 32 -16.00 39.01 0.48
N CYS A 33 -15.93 40.13 1.21
CA CYS A 33 -16.99 41.13 1.20
C CYS A 33 -16.49 42.36 0.43
N ARG A 34 -16.58 42.33 -0.90
CA ARG A 34 -16.70 43.54 -1.73
C ARG A 34 -17.65 43.22 -2.88
N GLU A 35 -18.88 43.70 -2.73
CA GLU A 35 -19.92 43.69 -3.74
C GLU A 35 -19.48 44.50 -4.97
N LYS A 36 -19.79 43.97 -6.15
CA LYS A 36 -20.09 44.80 -7.32
C LYS A 36 -21.50 44.44 -7.75
N ASP A 37 -22.41 45.37 -7.54
CA ASP A 37 -23.77 45.36 -8.07
C ASP A 37 -23.72 45.37 -9.60
N GLY A 38 -24.18 44.27 -10.19
CA GLY A 38 -24.57 44.17 -11.58
C GLY A 38 -25.96 43.57 -11.61
N VAL A 39 -26.99 44.42 -11.66
CA VAL A 39 -28.38 44.02 -11.80
C VAL A 39 -28.61 43.65 -13.27
N GLU A 40 -28.44 42.37 -13.62
CA GLU A 40 -28.97 41.83 -14.87
C GLU A 40 -30.49 41.59 -14.71
N LYS A 41 -31.28 42.38 -15.44
CA LYS A 41 -32.72 42.19 -15.61
C LYS A 41 -32.96 41.05 -16.61
N TYR A 42 -33.50 39.92 -16.13
CA TYR A 42 -34.15 38.91 -16.96
C TYR A 42 -35.49 38.47 -16.34
N MET A 43 -36.36 37.95 -17.21
CA MET A 43 -37.83 37.90 -17.19
C MET A 43 -38.57 37.51 -15.90
N ALA A 44 -39.74 38.14 -15.74
CA ALA A 44 -40.77 37.87 -14.74
C ALA A 44 -41.45 36.51 -14.96
N ILE A 45 -40.91 35.48 -14.35
CA ILE A 45 -41.67 34.32 -13.89
C ILE A 45 -41.44 34.32 -12.37
N THR A 46 -42.50 34.41 -11.58
CA THR A 46 -42.44 34.23 -10.11
C THR A 46 -42.14 32.77 -9.81
N LEU A 47 -40.90 32.37 -10.06
CA LEU A 47 -40.39 31.03 -9.80
C LEU A 47 -40.43 30.82 -8.28
N THR A 48 -41.10 29.78 -7.81
CA THR A 48 -41.21 29.45 -6.39
C THR A 48 -40.27 28.32 -6.00
N THR A 49 -40.09 28.11 -4.69
CA THR A 49 -39.35 26.95 -4.16
C THR A 49 -39.97 25.62 -4.66
N GLU A 50 -41.30 25.56 -4.72
CA GLU A 50 -42.05 24.39 -5.18
C GLU A 50 -41.81 24.11 -6.67
N ASP A 51 -41.80 25.16 -7.50
CA ASP A 51 -41.50 25.01 -8.93
C ASP A 51 -40.10 24.43 -9.17
N ILE A 52 -39.10 24.89 -8.42
CA ILE A 52 -37.74 24.34 -8.52
C ILE A 52 -37.70 22.89 -8.02
N ALA A 53 -38.35 22.57 -6.90
CA ALA A 53 -38.39 21.22 -6.34
C ALA A 53 -39.02 20.22 -7.32
N ASN A 54 -40.16 20.58 -7.92
CA ASN A 54 -40.85 19.75 -8.91
C ASN A 54 -40.02 19.58 -10.20
N LYS A 55 -39.37 20.65 -10.68
CA LYS A 55 -38.43 20.55 -11.81
C LYS A 55 -37.25 19.64 -11.47
N PHE A 56 -36.72 19.70 -10.25
CA PHE A 56 -35.62 18.85 -9.81
C PHE A 56 -36.05 17.38 -9.73
N LEU A 57 -37.24 17.08 -9.21
CA LEU A 57 -37.81 15.73 -9.24
C LEU A 57 -37.97 15.20 -10.66
N GLN A 58 -38.50 15.99 -11.59
CA GLN A 58 -38.58 15.61 -13.00
C GLN A 58 -37.20 15.32 -13.61
N PHE A 59 -36.19 16.11 -13.23
CA PHE A 59 -34.81 15.89 -13.64
C PHE A 59 -34.26 14.55 -13.13
N LEU A 60 -34.61 14.11 -11.92
CA LEU A 60 -34.20 12.80 -11.40
C LEU A 60 -34.67 11.64 -12.31
N TYR A 61 -35.73 11.80 -13.10
CA TYR A 61 -36.19 10.79 -14.07
C TYR A 61 -35.49 10.84 -15.45
N ASN A 62 -34.84 11.95 -15.84
CA ASN A 62 -34.27 12.12 -17.18
C ASN A 62 -32.90 12.84 -17.18
N THR A 63 -31.83 12.05 -17.36
CA THR A 63 -30.42 12.47 -17.20
C THR A 63 -29.69 12.90 -18.46
N LYS A 64 -30.36 13.03 -19.61
CA LYS A 64 -29.73 13.68 -20.77
C LYS A 64 -29.34 15.11 -20.36
N ASP A 65 -28.03 15.39 -20.39
CA ASP A 65 -27.36 16.64 -20.02
C ASP A 65 -27.43 17.05 -18.54
N ALA A 66 -27.14 16.12 -17.64
CA ALA A 66 -27.23 16.33 -16.19
C ALA A 66 -26.42 17.53 -15.64
N ASN A 67 -25.18 17.74 -16.11
CA ASN A 67 -24.34 18.82 -15.59
C ASN A 67 -24.86 20.23 -15.93
N ALA A 68 -25.27 20.45 -17.18
CA ALA A 68 -25.81 21.76 -17.60
C ALA A 68 -27.11 22.11 -16.86
N LYS A 69 -27.97 21.10 -16.60
CA LYS A 69 -29.19 21.27 -15.81
C LYS A 69 -28.89 21.57 -14.34
N LEU A 70 -27.91 20.91 -13.73
CA LEU A 70 -27.49 21.19 -12.35
C LEU A 70 -26.92 22.60 -12.19
N ASP A 71 -26.14 23.08 -13.15
CA ASP A 71 -25.62 24.45 -13.14
C ASP A 71 -26.76 25.48 -13.26
N GLN A 72 -27.79 25.17 -14.04
CA GLN A 72 -28.99 26.00 -14.14
C GLN A 72 -29.79 25.99 -12.83
N PHE A 73 -30.02 24.82 -12.21
CA PHE A 73 -30.66 24.72 -10.89
C PHE A 73 -29.90 25.53 -9.84
N ALA A 74 -28.56 25.47 -9.84
CA ALA A 74 -27.75 26.24 -8.91
C ALA A 74 -27.94 27.76 -9.08
N LYS A 75 -28.06 28.25 -10.32
CA LYS A 75 -28.36 29.67 -10.61
C LYS A 75 -29.76 30.06 -10.16
N GLU A 76 -30.77 29.24 -10.45
CA GLU A 76 -32.17 29.51 -10.07
C GLU A 76 -32.34 29.53 -8.55
N ILE A 77 -31.76 28.57 -7.83
CA ILE A 77 -31.76 28.55 -6.35
C ILE A 77 -31.00 29.75 -5.81
N THR A 78 -29.85 30.12 -6.40
CA THR A 78 -29.09 31.30 -5.98
C THR A 78 -29.88 32.59 -6.14
N TYR A 79 -30.64 32.72 -7.22
CA TYR A 79 -31.53 33.85 -7.45
C TYR A 79 -32.65 33.90 -6.40
N LEU A 80 -33.37 32.80 -6.19
CA LEU A 80 -34.45 32.75 -5.20
C LEU A 80 -33.96 32.96 -3.77
N TYR A 81 -32.77 32.46 -3.45
CA TYR A 81 -32.16 32.67 -2.14
C TYR A 81 -31.84 34.15 -1.92
N LYS A 82 -31.26 34.84 -2.91
CA LYS A 82 -30.99 36.28 -2.86
C LYS A 82 -32.26 37.11 -2.75
N SER A 83 -33.36 36.65 -3.36
CA SER A 83 -34.67 37.31 -3.27
C SER A 83 -35.50 36.88 -2.04
N ILE A 84 -34.93 36.09 -1.12
CA ILE A 84 -35.60 35.59 0.10
C ILE A 84 -36.87 34.76 -0.23
N ALA A 85 -36.93 34.19 -1.43
CA ALA A 85 -38.05 33.37 -1.91
C ALA A 85 -37.75 31.85 -1.86
N PHE A 86 -36.52 31.48 -1.51
CA PHE A 86 -36.11 30.08 -1.37
C PHE A 86 -36.26 29.56 0.07
N SER A 87 -36.95 28.43 0.23
CA SER A 87 -37.07 27.71 1.51
C SER A 87 -36.42 26.33 1.40
N SER A 88 -35.25 26.16 2.00
CA SER A 88 -34.57 24.84 2.04
C SER A 88 -35.43 23.76 2.69
N LYS A 89 -36.20 24.12 3.72
CA LYS A 89 -37.07 23.17 4.43
C LYS A 89 -38.19 22.67 3.52
N GLN A 90 -38.85 23.59 2.80
CA GLN A 90 -39.91 23.23 1.86
C GLN A 90 -39.36 22.42 0.69
N PHE A 91 -38.19 22.82 0.17
CA PHE A 91 -37.51 22.09 -0.89
C PHE A 91 -37.23 20.64 -0.47
N ASN A 92 -36.59 20.43 0.68
CA ASN A 92 -36.24 19.09 1.17
C ASN A 92 -37.45 18.23 1.49
N GLN A 93 -38.52 18.82 2.04
CA GLN A 93 -39.76 18.13 2.31
C GLN A 93 -40.39 17.59 1.00
N ILE A 94 -40.51 18.43 -0.03
CA ILE A 94 -41.06 18.02 -1.33
C ILE A 94 -40.21 16.90 -1.95
N LEU A 95 -38.88 17.02 -1.87
CA LEU A 95 -37.99 15.99 -2.41
C LEU A 95 -38.12 14.65 -1.68
N GLY A 96 -38.17 14.65 -0.34
CA GLY A 96 -38.28 13.41 0.42
C GLY A 96 -39.64 12.72 0.31
N GLU A 97 -40.73 13.48 0.14
CA GLU A 97 -42.08 12.91 -0.02
C GLU A 97 -42.31 12.30 -1.41
N GLN A 98 -41.64 12.79 -2.46
CA GLN A 98 -41.96 12.47 -3.85
C GLN A 98 -40.84 11.77 -4.63
N ALA A 99 -39.63 11.65 -4.08
CA ALA A 99 -38.55 10.94 -4.75
C ALA A 99 -38.75 9.42 -4.71
N VAL A 100 -38.76 8.79 -5.89
CA VAL A 100 -38.90 7.33 -6.03
C VAL A 100 -37.56 6.59 -5.82
N ASN A 101 -36.43 7.23 -6.14
CA ASN A 101 -35.10 6.67 -5.92
C ASN A 101 -34.29 7.59 -4.99
N SER A 102 -34.24 7.21 -3.71
CA SER A 102 -33.57 7.95 -2.65
C SER A 102 -32.05 8.03 -2.84
N ALA A 103 -31.41 7.00 -3.39
CA ALA A 103 -29.95 6.99 -3.62
C ALA A 103 -29.57 8.03 -4.68
N ARG A 104 -30.30 8.04 -5.79
CA ARG A 104 -30.15 9.02 -6.87
C ARG A 104 -30.52 10.43 -6.42
N LEU A 105 -31.54 10.59 -5.58
CA LEU A 105 -31.86 11.86 -4.95
C LEU A 105 -30.64 12.41 -4.20
N LEU A 106 -30.03 11.62 -3.32
CA LEU A 106 -28.88 12.04 -2.53
C LEU A 106 -27.66 12.37 -3.40
N GLU A 107 -27.35 11.55 -4.41
CA GLU A 107 -26.28 11.80 -5.37
C GLU A 107 -26.41 13.19 -6.02
N TYR A 108 -27.55 13.46 -6.66
CA TYR A 108 -27.77 14.72 -7.37
C TYR A 108 -27.98 15.91 -6.42
N TYR A 109 -28.53 15.68 -5.24
CA TYR A 109 -28.64 16.70 -4.20
C TYR A 109 -27.26 17.17 -3.75
N TYR A 110 -26.31 16.24 -3.53
CA TYR A 110 -24.93 16.60 -3.22
C TYR A 110 -24.26 17.35 -4.39
N LYS A 111 -24.38 16.85 -5.62
CA LYS A 111 -23.85 17.54 -6.82
C LYS A 111 -24.34 18.97 -6.94
N LEU A 112 -25.62 19.20 -6.62
CA LEU A 112 -26.22 20.52 -6.57
C LEU A 112 -25.68 21.35 -5.41
N PHE A 113 -25.57 20.77 -4.22
CA PHE A 113 -25.01 21.40 -3.02
C PHE A 113 -23.59 21.95 -3.26
N ILE A 114 -22.69 21.21 -3.91
CA ILE A 114 -21.31 21.69 -4.19
C ILE A 114 -21.31 22.88 -5.18
N ARG A 115 -22.22 22.86 -6.17
CA ARG A 115 -22.32 23.92 -7.19
C ARG A 115 -22.89 25.21 -6.62
N LEU A 116 -23.66 25.13 -5.54
CA LEU A 116 -24.19 26.28 -4.83
C LEU A 116 -23.06 27.00 -4.08
N LYS A 117 -22.78 28.24 -4.48
CA LYS A 117 -21.81 29.12 -3.79
C LYS A 117 -22.42 29.83 -2.56
N ILE A 118 -23.55 29.33 -2.08
CA ILE A 118 -24.35 29.90 -0.99
C ILE A 118 -24.88 28.78 -0.11
N LEU A 119 -25.16 29.08 1.16
CA LEU A 119 -25.72 28.13 2.13
C LEU A 119 -27.25 28.01 1.95
N ALA A 120 -27.66 27.57 0.77
CA ALA A 120 -29.07 27.35 0.45
C ALA A 120 -29.53 25.94 0.80
N LEU A 121 -28.67 24.92 0.68
CA LEU A 121 -29.01 23.53 0.95
C LEU A 121 -28.18 22.99 2.12
N SER A 122 -28.73 22.01 2.82
CA SER A 122 -28.06 21.29 3.92
C SER A 122 -28.14 19.78 3.68
N LEU A 123 -27.00 19.09 3.79
CA LEU A 123 -26.96 17.63 3.65
C LEU A 123 -27.65 16.94 4.82
N SER A 124 -27.47 17.40 6.06
CA SER A 124 -28.16 16.79 7.22
C SER A 124 -29.69 16.89 7.09
N SER A 125 -30.18 18.01 6.57
CA SER A 125 -31.62 18.29 6.51
C SER A 125 -32.35 17.49 5.44
N ILE A 126 -31.69 17.02 4.38
CA ILE A 126 -32.35 16.14 3.40
C ILE A 126 -32.46 14.70 3.91
N LEU A 127 -31.51 14.26 4.74
CA LEU A 127 -31.47 12.90 5.29
C LEU A 127 -32.64 12.63 6.24
N GLU A 128 -33.14 13.65 6.94
CA GLU A 128 -34.34 13.57 7.80
C GLU A 128 -35.62 13.17 7.02
N HIS A 129 -35.63 13.37 5.70
CA HIS A 129 -36.79 13.09 4.86
C HIS A 129 -36.64 11.83 3.99
N VAL A 130 -35.52 11.09 4.11
CA VAL A 130 -35.29 9.86 3.36
C VAL A 130 -35.77 8.65 4.18
N GLN A 131 -36.75 7.91 3.65
CA GLN A 131 -37.14 6.62 4.22
C GLN A 131 -36.06 5.57 3.95
N ASN A 132 -35.88 4.64 4.90
CA ASN A 132 -34.83 3.60 4.85
C ASN A 132 -33.44 4.17 4.53
N LEU A 133 -33.06 5.23 5.26
CA LEU A 133 -31.81 5.95 5.05
C LEU A 133 -30.59 5.02 5.00
N ASP A 134 -30.54 4.03 5.90
CA ASP A 134 -29.45 3.06 6.00
C ASP A 134 -29.28 2.24 4.71
N GLU A 135 -30.37 1.68 4.17
CA GLU A 135 -30.37 0.93 2.92
C GLU A 135 -30.01 1.83 1.73
N THR A 136 -30.52 3.05 1.73
CA THR A 136 -30.26 4.05 0.70
C THR A 136 -28.78 4.45 0.65
N LEU A 137 -28.19 4.72 1.82
CA LEU A 137 -26.78 5.08 1.94
C LEU A 137 -25.88 3.90 1.59
N TYR A 138 -26.28 2.69 1.95
CA TYR A 138 -25.60 1.47 1.55
C TYR A 138 -25.61 1.32 0.01
N GLU A 139 -26.75 1.50 -0.63
CA GLU A 139 -26.91 1.43 -2.09
C GLU A 139 -26.09 2.52 -2.81
N LEU A 140 -26.18 3.76 -2.33
CA LEU A 140 -25.46 4.92 -2.88
C LEU A 140 -23.95 4.65 -2.91
N ILE A 141 -23.41 4.15 -1.80
CA ILE A 141 -21.98 3.86 -1.69
C ILE A 141 -21.57 2.62 -2.50
N ASN A 142 -22.46 1.63 -2.65
CA ASN A 142 -22.16 0.37 -3.31
C ASN A 142 -22.43 0.36 -4.82
N HIS A 143 -23.04 1.42 -5.39
CA HIS A 143 -23.27 1.54 -6.82
C HIS A 143 -21.95 1.57 -7.61
N ASP A 144 -21.78 0.60 -8.52
CA ASP A 144 -20.50 0.23 -9.17
C ASP A 144 -20.26 0.97 -10.52
N GLU A 145 -21.04 2.01 -10.86
CA GLU A 145 -20.93 2.68 -12.16
C GLU A 145 -19.89 3.81 -12.18
N VAL A 146 -18.69 3.46 -12.68
CA VAL A 146 -17.69 4.17 -13.51
C VAL A 146 -17.41 5.69 -13.31
N ILE A 147 -18.32 6.54 -12.82
CA ILE A 147 -18.05 7.94 -12.49
C ILE A 147 -18.93 8.38 -11.29
N ALA A 148 -18.63 7.86 -10.09
CA ALA A 148 -19.05 8.51 -8.85
C ALA A 148 -17.88 9.37 -8.35
N GLU A 149 -18.08 10.68 -8.29
CA GLU A 149 -17.09 11.61 -7.76
C GLU A 149 -16.83 11.23 -6.30
N ALA A 150 -15.57 10.92 -5.97
CA ALA A 150 -15.13 10.48 -4.64
C ALA A 150 -15.65 11.38 -3.48
N PHE A 151 -15.86 12.65 -3.76
CA PHE A 151 -16.32 13.64 -2.78
C PHE A 151 -17.77 13.43 -2.34
N GLU A 152 -18.63 12.88 -3.19
CA GLU A 152 -20.06 12.74 -2.93
C GLU A 152 -20.31 11.72 -1.84
N HIS A 153 -19.73 10.54 -2.00
CA HIS A 153 -19.91 9.45 -1.04
C HIS A 153 -19.23 9.76 0.30
N ALA A 154 -18.09 10.46 0.28
CA ALA A 154 -17.39 10.87 1.50
C ALA A 154 -18.22 11.79 2.40
N ALA A 155 -19.10 12.61 1.83
CA ALA A 155 -19.92 13.55 2.59
C ALA A 155 -21.03 12.87 3.40
N TYR A 156 -21.45 11.66 2.99
CA TYR A 156 -22.51 10.91 3.65
C TYR A 156 -22.02 9.92 4.71
N ILE A 157 -20.72 9.59 4.74
CA ILE A 157 -20.11 8.71 5.75
C ILE A 157 -20.45 9.09 7.20
N PRO A 158 -20.41 10.38 7.62
CA PRO A 158 -20.70 10.75 9.01
C PRO A 158 -22.13 10.46 9.47
N TYR A 159 -23.05 10.21 8.54
CA TYR A 159 -24.46 9.96 8.81
C TYR A 159 -24.82 8.47 8.81
N MET A 160 -23.84 7.59 8.60
CA MET A 160 -24.06 6.13 8.64
C MET A 160 -24.07 5.63 10.07
N THR A 161 -24.88 4.59 10.30
CA THR A 161 -24.85 3.85 11.56
C THR A 161 -23.53 3.12 11.75
N ASN A 162 -23.19 2.87 13.01
CA ASN A 162 -21.98 2.12 13.35
C ASN A 162 -22.02 0.70 12.77
N GLU A 163 -23.20 0.06 12.68
CA GLU A 163 -23.32 -1.27 12.08
C GLU A 163 -22.94 -1.28 10.59
N ILE A 164 -23.39 -0.29 9.82
CA ILE A 164 -23.07 -0.18 8.38
C ILE A 164 -21.58 0.11 8.20
N LEU A 165 -21.05 1.06 8.96
CA LEU A 165 -19.62 1.40 8.92
C LEU A 165 -18.77 0.18 9.25
N ASP A 166 -19.14 -0.58 10.27
CA ASP A 166 -18.44 -1.81 10.65
C ASP A 166 -18.54 -2.90 9.58
N ALA A 167 -19.70 -3.07 8.95
CA ALA A 167 -19.88 -4.02 7.86
C ALA A 167 -18.96 -3.71 6.67
N PHE A 168 -18.94 -2.45 6.22
CA PHE A 168 -18.04 -2.01 5.13
C PHE A 168 -16.58 -2.10 5.53
N PHE A 169 -16.22 -1.62 6.72
CA PHE A 169 -14.86 -1.68 7.24
C PHE A 169 -14.34 -3.13 7.27
N ASN A 170 -15.14 -4.08 7.76
CA ASN A 170 -14.76 -5.48 7.83
C ASN A 170 -14.65 -6.12 6.43
N ALA A 171 -15.58 -5.81 5.52
CA ALA A 171 -15.59 -6.38 4.17
C ALA A 171 -14.41 -5.89 3.32
N ASP A 172 -14.18 -4.57 3.31
CA ASP A 172 -13.12 -3.97 2.51
C ASP A 172 -11.75 -4.13 3.18
N GLY A 173 -11.69 -4.07 4.51
CA GLY A 173 -10.48 -4.31 5.28
C GLY A 173 -9.90 -5.71 5.04
N LYS A 174 -10.74 -6.74 4.88
CA LYS A 174 -10.30 -8.08 4.48
C LYS A 174 -9.67 -8.12 3.09
N GLN A 175 -10.13 -7.29 2.14
CA GLN A 175 -9.51 -7.20 0.81
C GLN A 175 -8.20 -6.40 0.85
N LEU A 176 -8.10 -5.41 1.74
CA LEU A 176 -6.87 -4.64 1.96
C LEU A 176 -5.74 -5.55 2.43
N THR A 177 -6.01 -6.39 3.45
CA THR A 177 -5.01 -7.27 4.09
C THR A 177 -4.82 -8.63 3.41
N SER A 178 -5.75 -9.06 2.56
CA SER A 178 -5.58 -10.32 1.81
C SER A 178 -4.45 -10.25 0.78
N TRP A 179 -3.67 -11.33 0.73
CA TRP A 179 -2.57 -11.55 -0.21
C TRP A 179 -3.03 -12.15 -1.55
N THR A 180 -4.18 -12.82 -1.56
CA THR A 180 -4.73 -13.52 -2.73
C THR A 180 -5.85 -12.74 -3.39
N THR A 181 -6.61 -11.99 -2.60
CA THR A 181 -7.76 -11.24 -3.09
C THR A 181 -7.33 -9.88 -3.63
N LEU A 182 -7.68 -9.61 -4.88
CA LEU A 182 -7.48 -8.30 -5.48
C LEU A 182 -8.52 -7.32 -4.93
N MET A 183 -8.08 -6.13 -4.52
CA MET A 183 -8.98 -5.10 -4.03
C MET A 183 -9.52 -4.28 -5.19
N LYS A 184 -10.85 -4.17 -5.30
CA LYS A 184 -11.49 -3.30 -6.28
C LYS A 184 -11.28 -1.83 -5.91
N THR A 185 -11.14 -0.95 -6.91
CA THR A 185 -10.97 0.51 -6.70
C THR A 185 -12.11 1.13 -5.88
N ASN A 186 -13.35 0.71 -6.10
CA ASN A 186 -14.51 1.25 -5.37
C ASN A 186 -14.49 0.86 -3.89
N ASN A 187 -14.16 -0.40 -3.58
CA ASN A 187 -13.96 -0.87 -2.21
C ASN A 187 -12.79 -0.12 -1.54
N ALA A 188 -11.70 0.14 -2.28
CA ALA A 188 -10.56 0.89 -1.77
C ALA A 188 -10.94 2.34 -1.43
N ARG A 189 -11.70 3.00 -2.29
CA ARG A 189 -12.22 4.36 -2.05
C ARG A 189 -13.16 4.40 -0.85
N ARG A 190 -14.10 3.46 -0.75
CA ARG A 190 -15.02 3.36 0.38
C ARG A 190 -14.28 3.21 1.71
N LEU A 191 -13.34 2.27 1.79
CA LEU A 191 -12.52 2.10 2.98
C LEU A 191 -11.69 3.35 3.29
N GLN A 192 -11.13 4.00 2.27
CA GLN A 192 -10.42 5.26 2.45
C GLN A 192 -11.31 6.35 3.09
N PHE A 193 -12.57 6.48 2.68
CA PHE A 193 -13.48 7.47 3.27
C PHE A 193 -13.84 7.15 4.71
N ILE A 194 -14.11 5.87 5.02
CA ILE A 194 -14.38 5.41 6.39
C ILE A 194 -13.18 5.72 7.29
N LEU A 195 -11.98 5.36 6.85
CA LEU A 195 -10.75 5.64 7.61
C LEU A 195 -10.46 7.14 7.73
N ALA A 196 -10.79 7.94 6.72
CA ALA A 196 -10.63 9.39 6.76
C ALA A 196 -11.63 10.05 7.72
N TYR A 197 -12.84 9.50 7.82
CA TYR A 197 -13.80 9.90 8.83
C TYR A 197 -13.28 9.59 10.23
N TYR A 198 -12.84 8.35 10.49
CA TYR A 198 -12.23 7.97 11.77
C TYR A 198 -11.03 8.86 12.13
N ALA A 199 -10.13 9.13 11.19
CA ALA A 199 -8.98 9.99 11.42
C ALA A 199 -9.34 11.43 11.84
N ARG A 200 -10.56 11.90 11.52
CA ARG A 200 -11.04 13.25 11.89
C ARG A 200 -11.87 13.25 13.17
N SER A 201 -12.54 12.15 13.49
CA SER A 201 -13.50 12.06 14.60
C SER A 201 -12.95 11.38 15.85
N MET A 202 -11.95 10.50 15.71
CA MET A 202 -11.43 9.67 16.79
C MET A 202 -10.13 10.22 17.39
N ALA A 203 -9.90 9.91 18.67
CA ALA A 203 -8.65 10.19 19.37
C ALA A 203 -7.53 9.21 18.95
N PRO A 204 -6.25 9.53 19.20
CA PRO A 204 -5.12 8.68 18.80
C PRO A 204 -5.19 7.23 19.32
N GLU A 205 -5.64 7.02 20.56
CA GLU A 205 -5.79 5.66 21.13
C GLU A 205 -6.89 4.83 20.44
N GLU A 206 -7.95 5.48 19.98
CA GLU A 206 -9.01 4.82 19.21
C GLU A 206 -8.49 4.44 17.81
N LEU A 207 -7.69 5.31 17.18
CA LEU A 207 -7.05 5.01 15.89
C LEU A 207 -6.08 3.82 15.98
N LYS A 208 -5.34 3.68 17.09
CA LYS A 208 -4.54 2.48 17.36
C LYS A 208 -5.42 1.22 17.35
N THR A 209 -6.57 1.28 18.00
CA THR A 209 -7.53 0.16 18.07
C THR A 209 -8.08 -0.19 16.69
N VAL A 210 -8.38 0.80 15.85
CA VAL A 210 -8.78 0.59 14.45
C VAL A 210 -7.68 -0.13 13.66
N LEU A 211 -6.42 0.26 13.83
CA LEU A 211 -5.29 -0.36 13.13
C LEU A 211 -5.04 -1.80 13.61
N ILE A 212 -5.11 -2.06 14.92
CA ILE A 212 -5.05 -3.42 15.49
C ILE A 212 -6.18 -4.28 14.90
N ARG A 213 -7.39 -3.73 14.80
CA ARG A 213 -8.53 -4.43 14.20
C ARG A 213 -8.26 -4.76 12.73
N LEU A 214 -7.75 -3.83 11.92
CA LEU A 214 -7.38 -4.09 10.52
C LEU A 214 -6.37 -5.24 10.40
N MET A 215 -5.29 -5.21 11.19
CA MET A 215 -4.28 -6.27 11.21
C MET A 215 -4.83 -7.63 11.66
N SER A 216 -5.93 -7.63 12.43
CA SER A 216 -6.61 -8.84 12.89
C SER A 216 -7.64 -9.40 11.90
N LEU A 217 -8.00 -8.66 10.83
CA LEU A 217 -8.99 -9.11 9.83
C LEU A 217 -8.47 -10.25 8.95
N HIS A 218 -7.15 -10.34 8.76
CA HIS A 218 -6.51 -11.45 8.07
C HIS A 218 -5.81 -12.35 9.07
N LYS A 219 -6.38 -13.53 9.30
CA LYS A 219 -5.85 -14.51 10.24
C LYS A 219 -4.84 -15.41 9.53
N ILE A 220 -3.55 -15.17 9.77
CA ILE A 220 -2.49 -16.03 9.22
C ILE A 220 -2.30 -17.21 10.18
N ARG A 221 -2.66 -18.40 9.70
CA ARG A 221 -2.52 -19.65 10.45
C ARG A 221 -1.23 -20.37 10.09
N PRO A 222 -0.59 -21.07 11.04
CA PRO A 222 0.45 -22.03 10.71
C PRO A 222 -0.11 -23.07 9.72
N LYS A 223 0.72 -23.50 8.75
CA LYS A 223 0.35 -24.63 7.88
C LYS A 223 0.53 -25.92 8.67
N ASP A 224 -0.34 -26.90 8.41
CA ASP A 224 -0.29 -28.26 8.98
C ASP A 224 1.16 -28.80 9.00
N ASP A 225 1.56 -29.32 10.17
CA ASP A 225 2.90 -29.78 10.62
C ASP A 225 3.90 -28.75 11.22
N ASP A 226 3.61 -27.44 11.23
CA ASP A 226 4.56 -26.41 11.72
C ASP A 226 3.99 -25.63 12.93
N GLU A 227 4.10 -26.18 14.14
CA GLU A 227 3.57 -25.58 15.40
C GLU A 227 4.20 -24.23 15.81
N ASN A 228 5.15 -23.68 15.04
CA ASN A 228 5.91 -22.51 15.45
C ASN A 228 5.39 -21.21 14.82
N LEU A 229 4.64 -20.43 15.60
CA LEU A 229 4.11 -19.10 15.25
C LEU A 229 5.19 -18.13 14.74
N ASN A 230 6.42 -18.19 15.26
CA ASN A 230 7.51 -17.31 14.81
C ASN A 230 7.91 -17.58 13.35
N LYS A 231 7.86 -18.84 12.91
CA LYS A 231 8.11 -19.17 11.49
C LYS A 231 7.04 -18.58 10.59
N CYS A 232 5.78 -18.58 11.03
CA CYS A 232 4.66 -17.99 10.30
C CYS A 232 4.88 -16.47 10.12
N PHE A 233 5.21 -15.78 11.21
CA PHE A 233 5.57 -14.37 11.20
C PHE A 233 6.75 -14.04 10.27
N TYR A 234 7.84 -14.79 10.35
CA TYR A 234 9.00 -14.55 9.48
C TYR A 234 8.72 -14.85 8.00
N ARG A 235 7.88 -15.85 7.69
CA ARG A 235 7.42 -16.11 6.30
C ARG A 235 6.63 -14.94 5.75
N GLN A 236 5.71 -14.39 6.55
CA GLN A 236 4.94 -13.22 6.17
C GLN A 236 5.86 -12.02 5.90
N LEU A 237 6.81 -11.76 6.81
CA LEU A 237 7.81 -10.69 6.67
C LEU A 237 8.57 -10.81 5.35
N ARG A 238 9.06 -12.02 5.04
CA ARG A 238 9.73 -12.31 3.77
C ARG A 238 8.85 -11.98 2.57
N HIS A 239 7.59 -12.40 2.59
CA HIS A 239 6.67 -12.22 1.48
C HIS A 239 6.38 -10.72 1.23
N VAL A 240 6.22 -9.91 2.29
CA VAL A 240 6.09 -8.46 2.16
C VAL A 240 7.35 -7.88 1.52
N LYS A 241 8.54 -8.19 2.06
CA LYS A 241 9.82 -7.67 1.55
C LYS A 241 10.04 -8.02 0.09
N GLN A 242 9.73 -9.25 -0.32
CA GLN A 242 9.83 -9.66 -1.71
C GLN A 242 8.94 -8.82 -2.63
N PHE A 243 7.74 -8.46 -2.20
CA PHE A 243 6.87 -7.59 -2.98
C PHE A 243 7.39 -6.15 -3.02
N LEU A 244 7.80 -5.58 -1.88
CA LEU A 244 8.25 -4.19 -1.77
C LEU A 244 9.56 -3.91 -2.54
N PHE A 245 10.49 -4.87 -2.54
CA PHE A 245 11.82 -4.71 -3.13
C PHE A 245 12.02 -5.42 -4.48
N SER A 246 10.98 -6.07 -5.03
CA SER A 246 11.08 -6.72 -6.34
C SER A 246 11.16 -5.69 -7.46
N THR A 247 12.19 -5.78 -8.29
CA THR A 247 12.39 -4.94 -9.48
C THR A 247 11.49 -5.33 -10.66
N ARG A 248 10.75 -6.44 -10.56
CA ARG A 248 9.85 -6.94 -11.62
C ARG A 248 8.40 -6.54 -11.35
N HIS A 249 8.08 -5.26 -11.46
CA HIS A 249 6.69 -4.84 -11.59
C HIS A 249 6.30 -4.87 -13.06
N THR A 250 5.95 -6.06 -13.57
CA THR A 250 5.20 -6.16 -14.83
C THR A 250 3.78 -5.64 -14.59
N GLN A 251 3.19 -4.99 -15.60
CA GLN A 251 1.78 -4.60 -15.60
C GLN A 251 0.91 -5.84 -15.35
N THR A 252 0.54 -6.06 -14.10
CA THR A 252 -0.19 -7.23 -13.62
C THR A 252 -1.36 -6.74 -12.78
N LYS A 253 -2.42 -7.55 -12.69
CA LYS A 253 -3.58 -7.25 -11.83
C LYS A 253 -3.19 -6.98 -10.36
N GLN A 254 -2.07 -7.52 -9.90
CA GLN A 254 -1.53 -7.26 -8.56
C GLN A 254 -1.01 -5.82 -8.42
N TYR A 255 -0.36 -5.29 -9.46
CA TYR A 255 0.08 -3.90 -9.48
C TYR A 255 -1.11 -2.94 -9.48
N ASP A 256 -2.15 -3.21 -10.27
CA ASP A 256 -3.38 -2.39 -10.28
C ASP A 256 -4.08 -2.40 -8.92
N SER A 257 -4.15 -3.58 -8.28
CA SER A 257 -4.66 -3.72 -6.90
C SER A 257 -3.82 -2.92 -5.90
N PHE A 258 -2.50 -2.92 -6.02
CA PHE A 258 -1.63 -2.09 -5.18
C PHE A 258 -1.88 -0.60 -5.39
N LEU A 259 -2.03 -0.15 -6.64
CA LEU A 259 -2.36 1.25 -6.95
C LEU A 259 -3.70 1.67 -6.34
N ALA A 260 -4.70 0.79 -6.33
CA ALA A 260 -5.97 1.04 -5.67
C ALA A 260 -5.81 1.17 -4.14
N LYS A 261 -4.92 0.38 -3.52
CA LYS A 261 -4.64 0.41 -2.07
C LYS A 261 -3.78 1.61 -1.64
N LYS A 262 -2.97 2.17 -2.54
CA LYS A 262 -2.01 3.25 -2.25
C LYS A 262 -2.60 4.43 -1.45
N PRO A 263 -3.79 4.99 -1.78
CA PRO A 263 -4.36 6.11 -1.04
C PRO A 263 -4.70 5.77 0.42
N ILE A 264 -5.09 4.51 0.70
CA ILE A 264 -5.35 4.04 2.06
C ILE A 264 -4.06 3.98 2.87
N PHE A 265 -3.00 3.40 2.29
CA PHE A 265 -1.68 3.32 2.93
C PHE A 265 -1.11 4.69 3.24
N LEU A 266 -1.25 5.65 2.30
CA LEU A 266 -0.83 7.02 2.53
C LEU A 266 -1.65 7.65 3.66
N LEU A 267 -2.98 7.48 3.68
CA LEU A 267 -3.83 7.99 4.76
C LEU A 267 -3.42 7.43 6.14
N ILE A 268 -3.22 6.11 6.25
CA ILE A 268 -2.79 5.46 7.51
C ILE A 268 -1.43 6.00 7.95
N SER A 269 -0.49 6.23 7.02
CA SER A 269 0.83 6.76 7.36
C SER A 269 0.77 8.13 8.04
N GLN A 270 -0.23 8.96 7.69
CA GLN A 270 -0.43 10.29 8.26
C GLN A 270 -0.89 10.26 9.73
N TRP A 271 -1.23 9.09 10.26
CA TRP A 271 -1.53 8.91 11.68
C TRP A 271 -0.28 8.91 12.55
N PHE A 272 0.91 8.85 11.94
CA PHE A 272 2.19 8.71 12.64
C PHE A 272 3.08 9.94 12.49
N PHE A 273 3.76 10.30 13.58
CA PHE A 273 4.64 11.44 13.71
C PHE A 273 5.72 11.43 12.62
N GLU A 274 6.30 10.27 12.33
CA GLU A 274 7.33 10.06 11.31
C GLU A 274 6.97 10.70 9.95
N PHE A 275 5.68 10.69 9.59
CA PHE A 275 5.18 11.19 8.30
C PHE A 275 4.25 12.41 8.42
N ASN A 276 3.84 12.77 9.63
CA ASN A 276 2.99 13.92 9.91
C ASN A 276 3.37 14.53 11.26
N THR A 277 4.02 15.69 11.27
CA THR A 277 4.48 16.35 12.50
C THR A 277 3.35 16.75 13.46
N LYS A 278 2.10 16.73 13.02
CA LYS A 278 0.92 17.01 13.85
C LYS A 278 0.36 15.76 14.51
N ALA A 279 0.83 14.57 14.14
CA ALA A 279 0.39 13.32 14.72
C ALA A 279 1.13 13.07 16.05
N GLU A 280 0.41 12.53 17.01
CA GLU A 280 0.93 12.19 18.35
C GLU A 280 1.45 10.75 18.43
N LEU A 281 1.02 9.88 17.52
CA LEU A 281 1.46 8.48 17.50
C LEU A 281 2.84 8.38 16.88
N VAL A 282 3.75 7.67 17.54
CA VAL A 282 5.03 7.27 16.93
C VAL A 282 4.88 5.82 16.47
N LEU A 283 5.14 5.54 15.19
CA LEU A 283 4.95 4.22 14.61
C LEU A 283 5.84 3.20 15.31
N THR A 284 7.08 3.56 15.64
CA THR A 284 7.97 2.65 16.34
C THR A 284 7.48 2.31 17.75
N ASN A 285 6.93 3.25 18.51
CA ASN A 285 6.28 2.97 19.80
C ASN A 285 5.03 2.09 19.64
N PHE A 286 4.31 2.27 18.53
CA PHE A 286 3.16 1.43 18.20
C PHE A 286 3.58 -0.01 17.93
N VAL A 287 4.74 -0.26 17.31
CA VAL A 287 5.29 -1.62 17.12
C VAL A 287 5.54 -2.31 18.46
N SER A 288 6.09 -1.61 19.46
CA SER A 288 6.26 -2.16 20.82
C SER A 288 4.91 -2.55 21.45
N ASN A 289 3.88 -1.72 21.28
CA ASN A 289 2.54 -2.03 21.75
C ASN A 289 1.99 -3.31 21.08
N ILE A 290 2.11 -3.44 19.76
CA ILE A 290 1.66 -4.64 19.04
C ILE A 290 2.40 -5.90 19.51
N ALA A 291 3.71 -5.81 19.76
CA ALA A 291 4.47 -6.95 20.26
C ALA A 291 3.91 -7.45 21.61
N SER A 292 3.59 -6.52 22.51
CA SER A 292 2.94 -6.85 23.79
C SER A 292 1.54 -7.43 23.63
N VAL A 293 0.72 -6.87 22.73
CA VAL A 293 -0.63 -7.38 22.44
C VAL A 293 -0.58 -8.78 21.81
N GLY A 294 0.37 -9.01 20.90
CA GLY A 294 0.61 -10.31 20.28
C GLY A 294 1.03 -11.39 21.27
N SER A 295 1.80 -11.05 22.31
CA SER A 295 2.11 -11.97 23.40
C SER A 295 0.92 -12.24 24.33
N SER A 296 -0.02 -11.29 24.46
CA SER A 296 -1.21 -11.45 25.32
C SER A 296 -2.36 -12.23 24.68
N LEU A 297 -2.39 -12.34 23.35
CA LEU A 297 -3.34 -13.15 22.56
C LEU A 297 -2.96 -14.64 22.57
N GLU A 298 -2.54 -15.14 23.74
CA GLU A 298 -2.09 -16.50 24.07
C GLU A 298 -3.19 -17.60 23.95
N ASN A 299 -4.06 -17.48 22.95
CA ASN A 299 -4.82 -18.60 22.37
C ASN A 299 -4.18 -19.06 21.04
N GLY A 300 -2.84 -19.15 21.03
CA GLY A 300 -2.02 -20.17 20.37
C GLY A 300 -2.10 -20.46 18.87
N SER A 301 -2.91 -19.78 18.04
CA SER A 301 -3.16 -20.25 16.66
C SER A 301 -3.03 -19.25 15.52
N GLU A 302 -2.88 -17.94 15.80
CA GLU A 302 -2.94 -16.91 14.75
C GLU A 302 -1.91 -15.79 14.98
N VAL A 303 -1.35 -15.26 13.88
CA VAL A 303 -0.42 -14.12 13.86
C VAL A 303 -1.09 -12.91 13.23
N MET A 304 -0.95 -11.73 13.84
CA MET A 304 -1.46 -10.46 13.29
C MET A 304 -0.81 -10.10 11.96
N ASP A 305 -1.60 -9.61 11.01
CA ASP A 305 -1.08 -9.21 9.70
C ASP A 305 -0.41 -7.83 9.74
N ILE A 306 0.88 -7.78 10.06
CA ILE A 306 1.66 -6.53 10.10
C ILE A 306 1.99 -5.93 8.73
N SER A 307 1.56 -6.55 7.62
CA SER A 307 1.89 -6.05 6.27
C SER A 307 1.37 -4.63 6.04
N ILE A 308 0.24 -4.27 6.65
CA ILE A 308 -0.35 -2.93 6.52
C ILE A 308 0.61 -1.84 7.00
N LEU A 309 1.42 -2.11 8.02
CA LEU A 309 2.41 -1.17 8.54
C LEU A 309 3.52 -0.97 7.53
N PHE A 310 4.07 -2.05 6.98
CA PHE A 310 5.12 -1.98 5.99
C PHE A 310 4.67 -1.32 4.69
N TYR A 311 3.46 -1.61 4.21
CA TYR A 311 2.92 -0.95 3.01
C TYR A 311 2.66 0.54 3.24
N SER A 312 2.13 0.91 4.41
CA SER A 312 1.92 2.31 4.79
C SER A 312 3.25 3.06 4.88
N TYR A 313 4.23 2.46 5.55
CA TYR A 313 5.57 3.02 5.71
C TYR A 313 6.30 3.17 4.38
N PHE A 314 6.28 2.14 3.54
CA PHE A 314 6.85 2.15 2.18
C PHE A 314 6.23 3.22 1.31
N THR A 315 4.89 3.30 1.30
CA THR A 315 4.17 4.28 0.48
C THR A 315 4.51 5.70 0.91
N ALA A 316 4.61 5.95 2.22
CA ALA A 316 4.97 7.25 2.76
C ALA A 316 6.42 7.64 2.48
N CYS A 317 7.38 6.72 2.63
CA CYS A 317 8.77 6.98 2.30
C CYS A 317 8.95 7.35 0.83
N LYS A 318 8.25 6.63 -0.06
CA LYS A 318 8.25 6.92 -1.50
C LYS A 318 7.60 8.28 -1.81
N ASP A 319 6.53 8.64 -1.11
CA ASP A 319 5.84 9.92 -1.28
C ASP A 319 6.69 11.11 -0.79
N LEU A 320 7.36 10.97 0.36
CA LEU A 320 8.33 11.95 0.86
C LEU A 320 9.48 12.18 -0.12
N THR A 321 10.02 11.10 -0.69
CA THR A 321 11.09 11.18 -1.69
C THR A 321 10.60 11.87 -2.97
N ALA A 322 9.40 11.51 -3.44
CA ALA A 322 8.81 12.12 -4.64
C ALA A 322 8.46 13.61 -4.45
N SER A 323 8.16 14.04 -3.22
CA SER A 323 7.88 15.43 -2.85
C SER A 323 9.13 16.23 -2.45
N GLY A 324 10.29 15.58 -2.31
CA GLY A 324 11.54 16.20 -1.86
C GLY A 324 11.55 16.61 -0.38
N LEU A 325 10.62 16.08 0.42
CA LEU A 325 10.50 16.35 1.86
C LEU A 325 11.26 15.31 2.72
N ASP A 326 11.80 14.28 2.10
CA ASP A 326 12.59 13.23 2.74
C ASP A 326 13.83 13.78 3.46
N VAL A 327 14.51 14.77 2.89
CA VAL A 327 15.68 15.42 3.51
C VAL A 327 15.35 16.04 4.88
N LEU A 328 14.11 16.51 5.07
CA LEU A 328 13.67 17.12 6.32
C LEU A 328 13.22 16.07 7.35
N ARG A 329 12.73 14.91 6.90
CA ARG A 329 12.13 13.87 7.76
C ARG A 329 13.09 12.74 8.12
N ILE A 330 14.14 12.52 7.33
CA ILE A 330 15.01 11.36 7.50
C ILE A 330 15.68 11.29 8.87
N PHE A 331 16.08 12.43 9.44
CA PHE A 331 16.70 12.45 10.76
C PHE A 331 15.73 11.96 11.84
N ASP A 332 14.51 12.50 11.88
CA ASP A 332 13.46 12.08 12.82
C ASP A 332 13.12 10.60 12.65
N ILE A 333 13.02 10.13 11.39
CA ILE A 333 12.73 8.73 11.07
C ILE A 333 13.85 7.80 11.57
N ILE A 334 15.11 8.13 11.28
CA ILE A 334 16.25 7.30 11.67
C ILE A 334 16.48 7.36 13.19
N GLU A 335 16.24 8.50 13.83
CA GLU A 335 16.28 8.63 15.29
C GLU A 335 15.20 7.77 15.96
N ALA A 336 13.97 7.82 15.46
CA ALA A 336 12.87 6.97 15.95
C ALA A 336 13.19 5.48 15.78
N ILE A 337 13.77 5.08 14.64
CA ILE A 337 14.25 3.71 14.40
C ILE A 337 15.35 3.33 15.40
N ASN A 338 16.40 4.14 15.54
CA ASN A 338 17.54 3.82 16.41
C ASN A 338 17.11 3.70 17.88
N THR A 339 16.22 4.58 18.33
CA THR A 339 15.65 4.54 19.68
C THR A 339 14.87 3.25 19.89
N ALA A 340 14.03 2.86 18.92
CA ALA A 340 13.24 1.64 19.01
C ALA A 340 14.10 0.37 18.95
N VAL A 341 15.13 0.33 18.10
CA VAL A 341 16.10 -0.78 18.05
C VAL A 341 16.74 -0.96 19.42
N LYS A 342 17.23 0.13 20.04
CA LYS A 342 17.88 0.08 21.35
C LYS A 342 16.92 -0.48 22.42
N GLN A 343 15.70 0.05 22.47
CA GLN A 343 14.68 -0.39 23.42
C GLN A 343 14.29 -1.86 23.22
N SER A 344 14.14 -2.30 21.97
CA SER A 344 13.79 -3.68 21.64
C SER A 344 14.90 -4.68 22.04
N LEU A 345 16.16 -4.31 21.80
CA LEU A 345 17.32 -5.08 22.25
C LEU A 345 17.42 -5.17 23.77
N GLU A 346 17.01 -4.12 24.49
CA GLU A 346 17.00 -4.12 25.94
C GLU A 346 15.97 -5.11 26.52
N ARG A 347 14.82 -5.27 25.85
CA ARG A 347 13.70 -6.16 26.20
C ARG A 347 13.86 -7.64 25.79
N ASP A 348 14.80 -7.99 24.92
CA ASP A 348 14.98 -9.34 24.32
C ASP A 348 13.75 -9.82 23.51
N GLU A 349 12.99 -8.88 22.91
CA GLU A 349 11.82 -9.19 22.09
C GLU A 349 12.17 -9.37 20.61
N SER A 350 12.31 -10.64 20.18
CA SER A 350 12.75 -10.99 18.83
C SER A 350 11.85 -10.48 17.69
N SER A 351 10.53 -10.54 17.85
CA SER A 351 9.56 -10.13 16.82
C SER A 351 9.59 -8.63 16.58
N GLU A 352 9.68 -7.84 17.64
CA GLU A 352 9.70 -6.39 17.57
C GLU A 352 10.92 -5.88 16.79
N LEU A 353 12.12 -6.37 17.13
CA LEU A 353 13.36 -5.98 16.45
C LEU A 353 13.29 -6.29 14.95
N CYS A 354 12.70 -7.43 14.56
CA CYS A 354 12.55 -7.81 13.15
C CYS A 354 11.68 -6.81 12.37
N VAL A 355 10.61 -6.31 12.98
CA VAL A 355 9.77 -5.26 12.38
C VAL A 355 10.57 -3.98 12.22
N ILE A 356 11.27 -3.54 13.27
CA ILE A 356 12.03 -2.28 13.25
C ILE A 356 13.18 -2.34 12.23
N LEU A 357 13.91 -3.44 12.15
CA LEU A 357 14.93 -3.66 11.12
C LEU A 357 14.34 -3.56 9.71
N THR A 358 13.10 -4.03 9.52
CA THR A 358 12.40 -3.95 8.24
C THR A 358 11.97 -2.52 7.91
N LEU A 359 11.53 -1.75 8.90
CA LEU A 359 11.24 -0.32 8.71
C LEU A 359 12.51 0.44 8.29
N ALA A 360 13.66 0.14 8.91
CA ALA A 360 14.94 0.70 8.52
C ALA A 360 15.33 0.34 7.08
N GLN A 361 15.12 -0.92 6.67
CA GLN A 361 15.35 -1.37 5.29
C GLN A 361 14.47 -0.59 4.29
N ILE A 362 13.19 -0.39 4.61
CA ILE A 362 12.25 0.35 3.76
C ILE A 362 12.65 1.84 3.66
N ALA A 363 12.91 2.51 4.78
CA ALA A 363 13.29 3.92 4.79
C ALA A 363 14.55 4.16 3.95
N LEU A 364 15.59 3.36 4.20
CA LEU A 364 16.91 3.56 3.60
C LEU A 364 17.00 3.06 2.14
N GLU A 365 16.11 2.17 1.69
CA GLU A 365 16.03 1.87 0.25
C GLU A 365 15.52 3.09 -0.55
N HIS A 366 14.64 3.91 0.01
CA HIS A 366 14.04 5.03 -0.72
C HIS A 366 14.78 6.36 -0.53
N MET A 367 15.24 6.64 0.68
CA MET A 367 15.78 7.97 1.01
C MET A 367 17.30 8.07 0.84
N HIS A 368 18.00 6.98 0.49
CA HIS A 368 19.47 7.00 0.36
C HIS A 368 19.97 7.95 -0.74
N THR A 369 19.20 8.19 -1.80
CA THR A 369 19.61 9.06 -2.92
C THR A 369 19.81 10.51 -2.48
N SER A 370 19.10 10.93 -1.43
CA SER A 370 19.09 12.32 -0.98
C SER A 370 20.19 12.63 0.03
N ILE A 371 20.73 11.60 0.72
CA ILE A 371 21.73 11.78 1.79
C ILE A 371 22.95 10.86 1.70
N GLY A 372 23.02 9.96 0.70
CA GLY A 372 24.12 9.00 0.55
C GLY A 372 24.21 7.95 1.66
N TYR A 373 23.15 7.80 2.46
CA TYR A 373 23.11 6.90 3.62
C TYR A 373 22.25 5.67 3.29
N THR A 374 22.91 4.53 3.12
CA THR A 374 22.29 3.25 2.74
C THR A 374 21.99 2.39 3.96
N TYR A 375 21.19 1.34 3.79
CA TYR A 375 20.99 0.34 4.84
C TYR A 375 22.30 -0.30 5.29
N ALA A 376 23.25 -0.54 4.38
CA ALA A 376 24.56 -1.08 4.72
C ALA A 376 25.36 -0.12 5.64
N SER A 377 25.44 1.16 5.28
CA SER A 377 26.16 2.15 6.09
C SER A 377 25.50 2.39 7.45
N TRP A 378 24.16 2.35 7.51
CA TRP A 378 23.42 2.42 8.77
C TRP A 378 23.70 1.19 9.64
N PHE A 379 23.60 -0.02 9.09
CA PHE A 379 23.83 -1.25 9.83
C PHE A 379 25.25 -1.32 10.42
N GLU A 380 26.28 -0.97 9.62
CA GLU A 380 27.65 -0.89 10.13
C GLU A 380 27.81 0.14 11.24
N THR A 381 27.24 1.34 11.07
CA THR A 381 27.41 2.44 12.02
C THR A 381 26.66 2.16 13.32
N THR A 382 25.45 1.61 13.24
CA THR A 382 24.57 1.33 14.38
C THR A 382 25.01 0.12 15.17
N PHE A 383 25.54 -0.94 14.54
CA PHE A 383 25.81 -2.20 15.24
C PHE A 383 27.31 -2.55 15.33
N ILE A 384 28.14 -2.13 14.38
CA ILE A 384 29.50 -2.67 14.23
C ILE A 384 30.58 -1.68 14.67
N LYS A 385 30.48 -0.41 14.30
CA LYS A 385 31.51 0.60 14.60
C LYS A 385 31.62 0.82 16.10
N PRO A 386 32.80 0.61 16.73
CA PRO A 386 32.94 0.74 18.18
C PRO A 386 32.58 2.13 18.74
N SER A 387 32.77 3.19 17.95
CA SER A 387 32.49 4.57 18.35
C SER A 387 31.01 4.93 18.42
N SER A 388 30.14 4.17 17.74
CA SER A 388 28.73 4.51 17.56
C SER A 388 27.79 3.31 17.74
N SER A 389 28.33 2.13 18.02
CA SER A 389 27.52 0.93 18.18
C SER A 389 26.62 1.06 19.39
N ILE A 390 25.34 0.72 19.20
CA ILE A 390 24.35 0.65 20.28
C ILE A 390 24.43 -0.69 21.05
N LEU A 391 25.30 -1.61 20.61
CA LEU A 391 25.43 -2.93 21.19
C LEU A 391 26.42 -2.94 22.36
N ASP A 392 25.99 -3.54 23.47
CA ASP A 392 26.85 -3.96 24.56
C ASP A 392 27.04 -5.49 24.51
N LYS A 393 27.74 -6.06 25.50
CA LYS A 393 28.00 -7.50 25.56
C LYS A 393 26.71 -8.35 25.58
N ARG A 394 25.67 -7.90 26.29
CA ARG A 394 24.39 -8.61 26.43
C ARG A 394 23.58 -8.47 25.15
N THR A 395 23.36 -7.23 24.69
CA THR A 395 22.53 -6.94 23.51
C THR A 395 23.16 -7.48 22.23
N SER A 396 24.48 -7.61 22.16
CA SER A 396 25.19 -8.31 21.07
C SER A 396 24.77 -9.78 20.93
N VAL A 397 24.59 -10.50 22.05
CA VAL A 397 24.18 -11.91 22.03
C VAL A 397 22.74 -12.04 21.55
N VAL A 398 21.86 -11.19 22.07
CA VAL A 398 20.45 -11.10 21.65
C VAL A 398 20.36 -10.79 20.15
N PHE A 399 21.09 -9.79 19.69
CA PHE A 399 21.14 -9.38 18.30
C PHE A 399 21.53 -10.53 17.36
N ILE A 400 22.63 -11.23 17.64
CA ILE A 400 23.07 -12.37 16.82
C ILE A 400 22.06 -13.52 16.83
N LYS A 401 21.45 -13.82 17.98
CA LYS A 401 20.39 -14.84 18.09
C LYS A 401 19.21 -14.50 17.19
N ILE A 402 18.76 -13.25 17.17
CA ILE A 402 17.65 -12.78 16.32
C ILE A 402 18.04 -12.88 14.83
N LEU A 403 19.22 -12.39 14.45
CA LEU A 403 19.69 -12.51 13.06
C LEU A 403 19.77 -13.97 12.59
N GLN A 404 20.22 -14.88 13.45
CA GLN A 404 20.24 -16.32 13.15
C GLN A 404 18.83 -16.86 12.86
N GLN A 405 17.83 -16.51 13.67
CA GLN A 405 16.43 -16.91 13.47
C GLN A 405 15.86 -16.40 12.14
N MET A 406 16.27 -15.20 11.71
CA MET A 406 15.81 -14.59 10.46
C MET A 406 16.50 -15.16 9.20
N THR A 407 17.63 -15.87 9.32
CA THR A 407 18.49 -16.25 8.17
C THR A 407 17.74 -16.90 7.00
N LEU A 408 16.76 -17.76 7.27
CA LEU A 408 15.98 -18.47 6.23
C LEU A 408 14.88 -17.61 5.59
N TYR A 409 14.51 -16.53 6.25
CA TYR A 409 13.38 -15.67 5.92
C TYR A 409 13.81 -14.29 5.41
N GLU A 410 15.08 -13.96 5.51
CA GLU A 410 15.59 -12.67 5.09
C GLU A 410 15.88 -12.61 3.58
N LEU A 411 15.86 -11.39 3.00
CA LEU A 411 16.24 -11.23 1.58
C LEU A 411 17.74 -11.49 1.36
N PRO A 412 18.13 -12.01 0.19
CA PRO A 412 19.54 -12.35 -0.04
C PRO A 412 20.50 -11.16 -0.04
N SER A 413 20.06 -9.99 -0.52
CA SER A 413 20.82 -8.74 -0.48
C SER A 413 21.09 -8.29 0.96
N ILE A 414 20.09 -8.39 1.84
CA ILE A 414 20.20 -8.08 3.26
C ILE A 414 21.16 -9.06 3.95
N LEU A 415 21.06 -10.36 3.64
CA LEU A 415 22.02 -11.36 4.13
C LEU A 415 23.46 -11.03 3.69
N GLN A 416 23.67 -10.58 2.45
CA GLN A 416 24.98 -10.13 1.98
C GLN A 416 25.49 -8.91 2.74
N ILE A 417 24.62 -7.94 3.03
CA ILE A 417 24.96 -6.78 3.85
C ILE A 417 25.37 -7.19 5.27
N HIS A 418 24.54 -7.97 5.95
CA HIS A 418 24.84 -8.43 7.31
C HIS A 418 26.14 -9.25 7.35
N GLY A 419 26.29 -10.20 6.42
CA GLY A 419 27.46 -11.05 6.33
C GLY A 419 28.75 -10.26 6.06
N ARG A 420 28.71 -9.26 5.17
CA ARG A 420 29.85 -8.39 4.89
C ARG A 420 30.21 -7.53 6.09
N ALA A 421 29.23 -6.86 6.70
CA ALA A 421 29.43 -5.98 7.84
C ALA A 421 30.04 -6.72 9.04
N LEU A 422 29.62 -7.97 9.28
CA LEU A 422 30.10 -8.79 10.37
C LEU A 422 31.41 -9.54 10.04
N ALA A 423 31.82 -9.66 8.78
CA ALA A 423 32.91 -10.54 8.33
C ALA A 423 34.20 -10.40 9.16
N ASN A 424 34.56 -9.15 9.46
CA ASN A 424 35.78 -8.79 10.20
C ASN A 424 35.49 -8.35 11.64
N CYS A 425 34.25 -8.51 12.13
CA CYS A 425 33.88 -8.13 13.48
C CYS A 425 34.40 -9.18 14.47
N THR A 426 35.29 -8.76 15.37
CA THR A 426 35.87 -9.60 16.44
C THR A 426 35.24 -9.33 17.81
N ILE A 427 34.48 -8.24 17.93
CA ILE A 427 33.91 -7.77 19.21
C ILE A 427 32.59 -8.47 19.54
N ILE A 428 31.80 -8.82 18.52
CA ILE A 428 30.49 -9.44 18.69
C ILE A 428 30.63 -10.96 18.77
N HIS A 429 30.30 -11.51 19.94
CA HIS A 429 30.32 -12.95 20.17
C HIS A 429 29.37 -13.70 19.21
N ASN A 430 29.76 -14.90 18.76
CA ASN A 430 29.02 -15.72 17.79
C ASN A 430 28.81 -15.13 16.38
N ALA A 431 29.38 -13.95 16.05
CA ALA A 431 29.29 -13.38 14.72
C ALA A 431 29.78 -14.35 13.62
N GLN A 432 30.89 -15.05 13.86
CA GLN A 432 31.46 -16.01 12.89
C GLN A 432 30.57 -17.23 12.64
N LEU A 433 29.82 -17.69 13.64
CA LEU A 433 28.83 -18.76 13.46
C LEU A 433 27.67 -18.28 12.59
N TYR A 434 27.17 -17.06 12.84
CA TYR A 434 26.14 -16.46 12.00
C TYR A 434 26.60 -16.28 10.55
N ILE A 435 27.81 -15.74 10.33
CA ILE A 435 28.40 -15.55 9.00
C ILE A 435 28.51 -16.89 8.25
N SER A 436 28.92 -17.95 8.94
CA SER A 436 28.98 -19.29 8.35
C SER A 436 27.60 -19.76 7.88
N GLY A 437 26.55 -19.52 8.67
CA GLY A 437 25.16 -19.77 8.29
C GLY A 437 24.71 -18.94 7.08
N VAL A 438 25.06 -17.65 7.05
CA VAL A 438 24.78 -16.74 5.92
C VAL A 438 25.45 -17.23 4.64
N ARG A 439 26.74 -17.58 4.68
CA ARG A 439 27.49 -18.09 3.52
C ARG A 439 26.86 -19.37 2.97
N LYS A 440 26.52 -20.32 3.85
CA LYS A 440 25.82 -21.55 3.48
C LYS A 440 24.50 -21.23 2.79
N ARG A 441 23.71 -20.30 3.35
CA ARG A 441 22.42 -19.92 2.78
C ARG A 441 22.55 -19.25 1.41
N LEU A 442 23.51 -18.35 1.23
CA LEU A 442 23.78 -17.69 -0.05
C LEU A 442 24.26 -18.68 -1.10
N LEU A 443 25.07 -19.67 -0.72
CA LEU A 443 25.52 -20.75 -1.57
C LEU A 443 24.33 -21.62 -2.05
N GLU A 444 23.42 -21.99 -1.14
CA GLU A 444 22.17 -22.72 -1.47
C GLU A 444 21.31 -21.96 -2.50
N LEU A 445 21.31 -20.62 -2.44
CA LEU A 445 20.58 -19.75 -3.35
C LEU A 445 21.34 -19.47 -4.66
N GLY A 446 22.57 -19.94 -4.82
CA GLY A 446 23.41 -19.71 -6.01
C GLY A 446 23.98 -18.29 -6.12
N LEU A 447 24.03 -17.53 -5.02
CA LEU A 447 24.44 -16.13 -4.99
C LEU A 447 25.88 -15.94 -4.50
N ASN A 448 26.39 -14.69 -4.52
CA ASN A 448 27.72 -14.39 -3.99
C ASN A 448 27.76 -14.71 -2.49
N HIS A 449 28.65 -15.64 -2.10
CA HIS A 449 28.91 -16.04 -0.72
C HIS A 449 30.31 -15.60 -0.23
N HIS A 450 31.09 -14.93 -1.08
CA HIS A 450 32.43 -14.44 -0.73
C HIS A 450 32.37 -13.17 0.12
N LEU A 451 31.27 -12.39 0.03
CA LEU A 451 31.00 -11.22 0.87
C LEU A 451 32.16 -10.20 0.79
N LYS A 452 32.63 -9.91 -0.43
CA LYS A 452 33.70 -8.94 -0.69
C LYS A 452 33.19 -7.51 -0.84
N SER A 453 31.96 -7.35 -1.34
CA SER A 453 31.31 -6.07 -1.61
C SER A 453 29.87 -6.05 -1.10
N TYR A 454 29.31 -4.85 -0.97
CA TYR A 454 27.89 -4.64 -0.71
C TYR A 454 27.08 -4.69 -2.02
N PRO A 455 25.82 -5.17 -1.99
CA PRO A 455 24.91 -5.02 -3.11
C PRO A 455 24.58 -3.54 -3.38
N SER A 456 24.23 -3.22 -4.63
CA SER A 456 23.85 -1.86 -5.05
C SER A 456 22.46 -1.43 -4.57
N SER A 457 21.53 -2.37 -4.38
CA SER A 457 20.21 -2.10 -3.81
C SER A 457 19.66 -3.33 -3.09
N LEU A 458 18.65 -3.15 -2.23
CA LEU A 458 18.02 -4.28 -1.55
C LEU A 458 17.27 -5.20 -2.53
N GLY A 459 16.84 -4.71 -3.69
CA GLY A 459 16.23 -5.52 -4.74
C GLY A 459 17.21 -6.32 -5.61
N THR A 460 18.51 -6.02 -5.56
CA THR A 460 19.52 -6.57 -6.48
C THR A 460 20.66 -7.28 -5.74
N PRO A 461 20.48 -8.55 -5.34
CA PRO A 461 21.55 -9.29 -4.66
C PRO A 461 22.73 -9.54 -5.60
N LEU A 462 23.94 -9.50 -5.04
CA LEU A 462 25.17 -9.80 -5.76
C LEU A 462 25.14 -11.25 -6.24
N GLN A 463 25.38 -11.42 -7.53
CA GLN A 463 25.51 -12.73 -8.14
C GLN A 463 26.90 -13.29 -7.83
N SER A 464 27.02 -14.62 -7.77
CA SER A 464 28.34 -15.25 -7.56
C SER A 464 29.31 -14.82 -8.67
N ASP A 465 30.60 -14.70 -8.40
CA ASP A 465 31.58 -14.22 -9.41
C ASP A 465 31.58 -15.09 -10.68
N SER A 466 31.17 -16.35 -10.55
CA SER A 466 30.88 -17.25 -11.68
C SER A 466 29.62 -16.93 -12.49
N ILE A 467 28.93 -15.84 -12.17
CA ILE A 467 27.79 -15.25 -12.87
C ILE A 467 28.17 -13.84 -13.38
N THR A 468 29.12 -13.13 -12.77
CA THR A 468 29.56 -11.81 -13.25
C THR A 468 30.72 -11.85 -14.25
N GLU A 469 31.58 -12.87 -14.25
CA GLU A 469 32.56 -13.09 -15.34
C GLU A 469 31.93 -13.74 -16.60
N THR A 470 30.70 -14.25 -16.51
CA THR A 470 30.01 -14.97 -17.60
C THR A 470 28.76 -14.25 -18.15
N LEU A 471 28.29 -13.17 -17.54
CA LEU A 471 27.07 -12.46 -18.00
C LEU A 471 27.34 -11.14 -18.76
N SER A 472 28.60 -10.79 -19.03
CA SER A 472 28.94 -9.51 -19.68
C SER A 472 29.82 -9.62 -20.93
N ALA A 473 29.79 -10.76 -21.64
CA ALA A 473 30.18 -10.82 -23.05
C ALA A 473 29.69 -12.13 -23.72
N SER A 474 28.95 -12.01 -24.82
CA SER A 474 28.79 -13.05 -25.85
C SER A 474 28.07 -14.38 -25.47
N ASP A 475 27.73 -15.14 -26.51
CA ASP A 475 26.73 -16.21 -26.59
C ASP A 475 27.20 -17.54 -25.93
N GLU A 476 27.15 -17.65 -24.59
CA GLU A 476 27.61 -18.82 -23.79
C GLU A 476 27.03 -20.17 -24.28
N ILE A 477 25.78 -20.19 -24.76
CA ILE A 477 25.19 -21.40 -25.33
C ILE A 477 25.83 -21.74 -26.67
N GLY A 478 26.16 -20.74 -27.49
CA GLY A 478 26.95 -20.89 -28.69
C GLY A 478 28.32 -21.51 -28.39
N GLU A 479 29.03 -21.05 -27.37
CA GLU A 479 30.32 -21.61 -26.96
C GLU A 479 30.21 -23.06 -26.45
N ILE A 480 29.18 -23.37 -25.67
CA ILE A 480 28.93 -24.74 -25.19
C ILE A 480 28.59 -25.67 -26.37
N ILE A 481 27.83 -25.18 -27.34
CA ILE A 481 27.53 -25.90 -28.58
C ILE A 481 28.80 -26.08 -29.42
N GLU A 482 29.65 -25.07 -29.53
CA GLU A 482 30.94 -25.18 -30.20
C GLU A 482 31.86 -26.18 -29.50
N GLN A 483 31.91 -26.20 -28.18
CA GLN A 483 32.70 -27.19 -27.43
C GLN A 483 32.15 -28.60 -27.64
N PHE A 484 30.83 -28.76 -27.71
CA PHE A 484 30.18 -30.02 -28.04
C PHE A 484 30.53 -30.49 -29.46
N ILE A 485 30.58 -29.59 -30.44
CA ILE A 485 31.01 -29.88 -31.81
C ILE A 485 32.51 -30.24 -31.83
N LYS A 486 33.37 -29.43 -31.22
CA LYS A 486 34.83 -29.60 -31.18
C LYS A 486 35.25 -30.89 -30.47
N LYS A 487 34.43 -31.44 -29.57
CA LYS A 487 34.68 -32.70 -28.85
C LYS A 487 33.83 -33.86 -29.38
N GLU A 488 33.54 -33.86 -30.67
CA GLU A 488 32.86 -34.96 -31.38
C GLU A 488 31.54 -35.40 -30.70
N SER A 489 30.67 -34.45 -30.36
CA SER A 489 29.38 -34.71 -29.70
C SER A 489 29.47 -35.28 -28.27
N THR A 490 30.60 -35.06 -27.59
CA THR A 490 30.74 -35.37 -26.16
C THR A 490 30.28 -34.19 -25.30
N VAL A 491 29.43 -34.45 -24.30
CA VAL A 491 28.95 -33.41 -23.37
C VAL A 491 30.13 -32.80 -22.61
N PRO A 492 30.32 -31.46 -22.62
CA PRO A 492 31.42 -30.82 -21.91
C PRO A 492 31.43 -31.13 -20.40
N ALA A 493 32.60 -31.48 -19.85
CA ALA A 493 32.75 -31.80 -18.43
C ALA A 493 32.37 -30.64 -17.49
N SER A 494 32.62 -29.40 -17.93
CA SER A 494 32.18 -28.16 -17.25
C SER A 494 30.65 -28.11 -17.06
N LEU A 495 29.91 -28.60 -18.05
CA LEU A 495 28.46 -28.66 -18.01
C LEU A 495 27.96 -29.75 -17.05
N LEU A 496 28.63 -30.90 -17.03
CA LEU A 496 28.34 -31.99 -16.09
C LEU A 496 28.64 -31.60 -14.64
N HIS A 497 29.74 -30.90 -14.40
CA HIS A 497 30.07 -30.34 -13.08
C HIS A 497 28.99 -29.36 -12.63
N SER A 498 28.53 -28.48 -13.52
CA SER A 498 27.48 -27.50 -13.22
C SER A 498 26.14 -28.16 -12.91
N HIS A 499 25.81 -29.30 -13.53
CA HIS A 499 24.63 -30.09 -13.16
C HIS A 499 24.74 -30.67 -11.73
N VAL A 500 25.91 -31.18 -11.34
CA VAL A 500 26.13 -31.80 -10.02
C VAL A 500 26.19 -30.76 -8.90
N PHE A 501 26.99 -29.71 -9.08
CA PHE A 501 27.26 -28.72 -8.03
C PHE A 501 26.29 -27.53 -8.04
N ARG A 502 25.57 -27.31 -9.15
CA ARG A 502 24.66 -26.16 -9.34
C ARG A 502 23.31 -26.58 -9.95
N LYS A 503 22.72 -27.64 -9.40
CA LYS A 503 21.49 -28.27 -9.92
C LYS A 503 20.36 -27.28 -10.20
N GLN A 504 20.12 -26.32 -9.31
CA GLN A 504 19.03 -25.35 -9.48
C GLN A 504 19.30 -24.32 -10.59
N TRP A 505 20.55 -23.86 -10.75
CA TRP A 505 20.94 -23.00 -11.88
C TRP A 505 20.84 -23.76 -13.20
N PHE A 506 21.30 -25.01 -13.22
CA PHE A 506 21.23 -25.86 -14.41
C PHE A 506 19.79 -26.01 -14.90
N ILE A 507 18.86 -26.30 -13.99
CA ILE A 507 17.44 -26.51 -14.31
C ILE A 507 16.71 -25.18 -14.60
N SER A 508 16.91 -24.14 -13.80
CA SER A 508 16.10 -22.92 -13.88
C SER A 508 16.68 -21.83 -14.79
N THR A 509 17.93 -21.98 -15.26
CA THR A 509 18.61 -20.94 -16.04
C THR A 509 19.24 -21.49 -17.30
N PHE A 510 20.09 -22.52 -17.19
CA PHE A 510 20.77 -23.08 -18.36
C PHE A 510 19.80 -23.80 -19.30
N LEU A 511 19.00 -24.75 -18.79
CA LEU A 511 18.08 -25.54 -19.63
C LEU A 511 17.04 -24.68 -20.37
N PRO A 512 16.35 -23.71 -19.75
CA PRO A 512 15.40 -22.84 -20.45
C PRO A 512 16.07 -22.03 -21.56
N LYS A 513 17.28 -21.50 -21.30
CA LYS A 513 18.03 -20.75 -22.33
C LYS A 513 18.48 -21.66 -23.47
N LEU A 514 19.00 -22.87 -23.18
CA LEU A 514 19.41 -23.85 -24.20
C LEU A 514 18.23 -24.25 -25.09
N LEU A 515 17.05 -24.48 -24.51
CA LEU A 515 15.83 -24.80 -25.26
C LEU A 515 15.39 -23.63 -26.15
N ALA A 516 15.49 -22.40 -25.64
CA ALA A 516 15.10 -21.17 -26.34
C ALA A 516 16.16 -20.67 -27.35
N TRP A 517 17.37 -21.24 -27.37
CA TRP A 517 18.48 -20.76 -28.19
C TRP A 517 18.22 -20.94 -29.70
N LYS A 518 18.53 -19.91 -30.49
CA LYS A 518 18.26 -19.83 -31.95
C LYS A 518 19.50 -19.42 -32.77
N GLY A 519 20.71 -19.72 -32.31
CA GLY A 519 21.93 -19.43 -33.08
C GLY A 519 22.15 -20.41 -34.25
N GLU A 520 23.28 -20.28 -34.94
CA GLU A 520 23.54 -20.93 -36.24
C GLU A 520 23.55 -22.47 -36.18
N ASN A 521 23.97 -23.08 -35.07
CA ASN A 521 24.15 -24.53 -34.92
C ASN A 521 22.96 -25.24 -34.23
N ILE A 522 21.75 -25.07 -34.76
CA ILE A 522 20.51 -25.64 -34.18
C ILE A 522 20.56 -27.17 -34.10
N GLU A 523 21.20 -27.85 -35.06
CA GLU A 523 21.33 -29.31 -35.05
C GLU A 523 22.22 -29.79 -33.90
N ALA A 524 23.36 -29.13 -33.68
CA ALA A 524 24.25 -29.44 -32.57
C ALA A 524 23.60 -29.15 -31.21
N ARG A 525 22.81 -28.07 -31.10
CA ARG A 525 21.95 -27.81 -29.93
C ARG A 525 20.99 -28.98 -29.67
N ASN A 526 20.29 -29.45 -30.70
CA ASN A 526 19.33 -30.56 -30.56
C ASN A 526 20.04 -31.85 -30.13
N SER A 527 21.20 -32.14 -30.72
CA SER A 527 22.03 -33.30 -30.36
C SER A 527 22.54 -33.21 -28.92
N LEU A 528 22.95 -32.02 -28.46
CA LEU A 528 23.33 -31.79 -27.07
C LEU A 528 22.16 -32.03 -26.10
N ILE A 529 20.96 -31.57 -26.43
CA ILE A 529 19.74 -31.82 -25.63
C ILE A 529 19.45 -33.33 -25.54
N VAL A 530 19.57 -34.06 -26.63
CA VAL A 530 19.39 -35.52 -26.65
C VAL A 530 20.48 -36.23 -25.82
N ALA A 531 21.74 -35.80 -25.92
CA ALA A 531 22.84 -36.36 -25.13
C ALA A 531 22.64 -36.14 -23.62
N LEU A 532 22.28 -34.92 -23.22
CA LEU A 532 21.94 -34.58 -21.83
C LEU A 532 20.74 -35.39 -21.32
N ARG A 533 19.75 -35.66 -22.19
CA ARG A 533 18.61 -36.52 -21.85
C ARG A 533 19.05 -37.97 -21.63
N LYS A 534 19.88 -38.55 -22.50
CA LYS A 534 20.42 -39.92 -22.34
C LYS A 534 21.18 -40.08 -21.02
N MET A 535 21.77 -39.00 -20.51
CA MET A 535 22.46 -38.96 -19.21
C MET A 535 21.54 -38.67 -18.00
N ASN A 536 20.21 -38.66 -18.18
CA ASN A 536 19.21 -38.31 -17.16
C ASN A 536 19.43 -36.92 -16.52
N LYS A 537 19.94 -35.96 -17.28
CA LYS A 537 20.23 -34.60 -16.80
C LYS A 537 19.10 -33.59 -17.07
N ILE A 538 18.14 -33.94 -17.92
CA ILE A 538 16.97 -33.11 -18.26
C ILE A 538 15.69 -33.72 -17.67
N PRO A 539 14.88 -32.95 -16.92
CA PRO A 539 13.56 -33.38 -16.46
C PRO A 539 12.59 -33.79 -17.58
N ASP A 540 11.73 -34.78 -17.32
CA ASP A 540 10.82 -35.38 -18.31
C ASP A 540 9.84 -34.37 -18.92
N ASP A 541 9.31 -33.50 -18.07
CA ASP A 541 8.40 -32.40 -18.38
C ASP A 541 9.03 -31.41 -19.36
N MET A 542 10.28 -31.00 -19.14
CA MET A 542 10.99 -30.09 -20.06
C MET A 542 11.33 -30.77 -21.39
N TYR A 543 11.73 -32.05 -21.36
CA TYR A 543 12.06 -32.79 -22.59
C TYR A 543 10.82 -33.07 -23.45
N LYS A 544 9.65 -33.30 -22.85
CA LYS A 544 8.37 -33.45 -23.58
C LYS A 544 8.04 -32.20 -24.39
N ILE A 545 8.25 -31.00 -23.83
CA ILE A 545 8.02 -29.72 -24.52
C ILE A 545 8.93 -29.61 -25.75
N PHE A 546 10.22 -29.94 -25.61
CA PHE A 546 11.17 -29.94 -26.73
C PHE A 546 10.72 -30.87 -27.87
N ILE A 547 10.30 -32.10 -27.57
CA ILE A 547 9.82 -33.04 -28.59
C ILE A 547 8.55 -32.55 -29.29
N GLN A 548 7.62 -31.92 -28.55
CA GLN A 548 6.42 -31.33 -29.13
C GLN A 548 6.78 -30.18 -30.10
N GLU A 549 7.75 -29.34 -29.75
CA GLU A 549 8.22 -28.25 -30.61
C GLU A 549 8.92 -28.76 -31.88
N GLN A 550 9.72 -29.83 -31.79
CA GLN A 550 10.35 -30.44 -32.96
C GLN A 550 9.31 -31.03 -33.92
N LYS A 551 8.29 -31.73 -33.39
CA LYS A 551 7.19 -32.27 -34.20
C LYS A 551 6.37 -31.17 -34.88
N ARG A 552 6.21 -30.00 -34.25
CA ARG A 552 5.50 -28.85 -34.82
C ARG A 552 6.27 -28.16 -35.94
N LYS A 553 7.60 -28.28 -35.97
CA LYS A 553 8.48 -27.72 -37.02
C LYS A 553 8.71 -28.68 -38.20
N ALA A 554 8.39 -29.96 -38.04
CA ALA A 554 8.49 -30.99 -39.08
C ALA A 554 7.18 -31.18 -39.89
N LYS A 555 6.11 -30.47 -39.52
CA LYS A 555 4.92 -30.20 -40.34
C LYS A 555 5.07 -28.82 -40.97
#